data_AF-A0A9X1JSZ0-F1
#
_entry.id   AF-A0A9X1JSZ0-F1
#
_cell.length_a   1.000
_cell.length_b   1.000
_cell.length_c   1.000
_cell.angle_alpha   90.00
_cell.angle_beta   90.00
_cell.angle_gamma   90.00
#
_symmetry.space_group_name_H-M   'P 1'
#
loop_
_entity.id
_entity.type
_entity.pdbx_description
1 polymer ?
#
loop_
_entity_poly.entity_id
_entity_poly.type
_entity_poly.pdbx_seq_one_letter_code
_entity_poly.pdbx_strand_id
1 'polypeptide(L)'
;MKSKFYILILILVTLSCNNDDDAQQNNDPTLNGSWSLVNVSGRLMGLDDDYDAGLITWTFNTETSQVIVSNLNVEFVVFDGLATGTYDYVLDSTNDIQTLTVENLTLDITTFENLQLILDEGIAADGFLLTFNK
;
A
#
# COMPACT_ATOMS: atom_id res chain seq x y z
N MET A 1 -14.55 -21.03 -76.51
CA MET A 1 -15.08 -22.06 -75.57
C MET A 1 -14.69 -21.64 -74.16
N LYS A 2 -15.64 -21.74 -73.22
CA LYS A 2 -15.68 -21.01 -71.94
C LYS A 2 -14.74 -21.65 -70.91
N SER A 3 -13.80 -20.90 -70.35
CA SER A 3 -13.00 -21.32 -69.19
C SER A 3 -13.85 -21.23 -67.93
N LYS A 4 -13.95 -22.33 -67.17
CA LYS A 4 -14.64 -22.37 -65.87
C LYS A 4 -13.61 -22.05 -64.79
N PHE A 5 -13.77 -20.91 -64.12
CA PHE A 5 -12.98 -20.56 -62.95
C PHE A 5 -13.84 -20.77 -61.70
N TYR A 6 -13.54 -21.84 -60.96
CA TYR A 6 -14.11 -22.10 -59.64
C TYR A 6 -13.19 -21.43 -58.61
N ILE A 7 -13.66 -20.35 -57.97
CA ILE A 7 -13.06 -19.85 -56.74
C ILE A 7 -14.02 -20.18 -55.60
N LEU A 8 -13.55 -21.12 -54.78
CA LEU A 8 -13.99 -21.39 -53.42
C LEU A 8 -13.34 -20.32 -52.53
N ILE A 9 -14.14 -19.45 -51.92
CA ILE A 9 -13.69 -18.61 -50.80
C ILE A 9 -14.54 -19.00 -49.58
N LEU A 10 -13.87 -19.77 -48.73
CA LEU A 10 -14.19 -20.04 -47.34
C LEU A 10 -13.67 -18.85 -46.54
N ILE A 11 -14.55 -18.04 -45.97
CA ILE A 11 -14.18 -17.08 -44.92
C ILE A 11 -14.79 -17.56 -43.63
N LEU A 12 -13.89 -17.98 -42.74
CA LEU A 12 -14.15 -18.41 -41.39
C LEU A 12 -14.82 -17.28 -40.61
N VAL A 13 -15.94 -17.61 -39.98
CA VAL A 13 -16.51 -16.83 -38.89
C VAL A 13 -15.56 -16.97 -37.71
N THR A 14 -14.71 -15.98 -37.49
CA THR A 14 -13.90 -15.91 -36.26
C THR A 14 -14.82 -15.59 -35.10
N LEU A 15 -14.77 -16.48 -34.12
CA LEU A 15 -15.43 -16.41 -32.82
C LEU A 15 -15.15 -15.05 -32.18
N SER A 16 -16.20 -14.27 -31.90
CA SER A 16 -16.12 -13.17 -30.95
C SER A 16 -15.98 -13.79 -29.57
N CYS A 17 -14.76 -13.77 -29.04
CA CYS A 17 -14.52 -14.07 -27.65
C CYS A 17 -15.17 -12.95 -26.84
N ASN A 18 -16.22 -13.26 -26.08
CA ASN A 18 -16.58 -12.43 -24.93
C ASN A 18 -15.38 -12.53 -23.99
N ASN A 19 -14.60 -11.46 -23.90
CA ASN A 19 -13.85 -11.23 -22.69
C ASN A 19 -14.90 -10.83 -21.65
N ASP A 20 -15.43 -11.82 -20.93
CA ASP A 20 -15.73 -11.56 -19.54
C ASP A 20 -14.37 -11.20 -18.93
N ASP A 21 -14.11 -9.90 -18.84
CA ASP A 21 -13.12 -9.37 -17.92
C ASP A 21 -13.66 -9.75 -16.53
N ASP A 22 -13.39 -10.99 -16.14
CA ASP A 22 -13.35 -11.39 -14.74
C ASP A 22 -12.35 -10.45 -14.11
N ALA A 23 -12.88 -9.35 -13.57
CA ALA A 23 -12.19 -8.48 -12.65
C ALA A 23 -11.69 -9.39 -11.56
N GLN A 24 -10.42 -9.79 -11.69
CA GLN A 24 -9.70 -10.53 -10.69
C GLN A 24 -9.69 -9.60 -9.49
N GLN A 25 -10.66 -9.80 -8.60
CA GLN A 25 -10.73 -9.11 -7.33
C GLN A 25 -9.55 -9.66 -6.54
N ASN A 26 -8.37 -9.07 -6.76
CA ASN A 26 -7.17 -9.35 -6.01
C ASN A 26 -7.55 -9.07 -4.55
N ASN A 27 -7.67 -10.14 -3.77
CA ASN A 27 -7.82 -10.07 -2.32
C ASN A 27 -6.47 -9.72 -1.66
N ASP A 28 -5.58 -9.03 -2.38
CA ASP A 28 -4.32 -8.56 -1.85
C ASP A 28 -4.63 -7.58 -0.72
N PRO A 29 -3.89 -7.66 0.39
CA PRO A 29 -4.11 -6.77 1.50
C PRO A 29 -3.95 -5.31 1.06
N THR A 30 -5.03 -4.53 1.17
CA THR A 30 -5.04 -3.15 0.69
C THR A 30 -4.63 -2.22 1.82
N LEU A 31 -3.68 -1.32 1.56
CA LEU A 31 -3.30 -0.23 2.46
C LEU A 31 -4.49 0.66 2.86
N ASN A 32 -5.52 0.73 2.01
CA ASN A 32 -6.72 1.53 2.21
C ASN A 32 -7.43 1.24 3.55
N GLY A 33 -7.82 2.31 4.25
CA GLY A 33 -8.50 2.25 5.53
C GLY A 33 -7.71 2.88 6.67
N SER A 34 -8.23 2.73 7.89
CA SER A 34 -7.63 3.26 9.12
C SER A 34 -6.73 2.23 9.78
N TRP A 35 -5.57 2.68 10.22
CA TRP A 35 -4.56 1.91 10.94
C TRP A 35 -4.16 2.66 12.20
N SER A 36 -4.19 1.98 13.35
CA SER A 36 -3.72 2.53 14.62
C SER A 36 -2.25 2.19 14.81
N LEU A 37 -1.40 3.20 14.97
CA LEU A 37 0.00 3.00 15.35
C LEU A 37 0.01 2.48 16.80
N VAL A 38 0.63 1.33 17.02
CA VAL A 38 0.68 0.67 18.33
C VAL A 38 2.08 0.59 18.90
N ASN A 39 3.11 0.66 18.06
CA ASN A 39 4.50 0.65 18.49
C ASN A 39 5.39 1.41 17.49
N VAL A 40 6.35 2.14 18.04
CA VAL A 40 7.50 2.67 17.29
C VAL A 40 8.75 2.12 17.95
N SER A 41 9.62 1.51 17.15
CA SER A 41 10.92 1.02 17.63
C SER A 41 12.06 1.40 16.70
N GLY A 42 13.31 1.26 17.16
CA GLY A 42 14.50 1.43 16.34
C GLY A 42 15.52 2.38 16.95
N ARG A 43 16.33 3.01 16.07
CA ARG A 43 17.53 3.80 16.43
C ARG A 43 18.58 3.00 17.23
N LEU A 44 19.80 3.53 17.28
CA LEU A 44 20.91 2.93 18.05
C LEU A 44 20.67 2.83 19.56
N MET A 45 19.79 3.68 20.10
CA MET A 45 19.49 3.70 21.54
C MET A 45 18.45 2.65 21.95
N GLY A 46 17.86 1.93 21.00
CA GLY A 46 16.80 0.95 21.27
C GLY A 46 15.52 1.61 21.75
N LEU A 47 15.03 2.60 21.01
CA LEU A 47 13.70 3.16 21.24
C LEU A 47 12.66 2.05 21.02
N ASP A 48 11.66 1.99 21.89
CA ASP A 48 10.58 1.01 21.88
C ASP A 48 9.38 1.59 22.66
N ASP A 49 8.64 2.46 21.98
CA ASP A 49 7.51 3.21 22.56
C ASP A 49 6.19 2.59 22.08
N ASP A 50 5.36 2.16 23.04
CA ASP A 50 4.03 1.60 22.79
C ASP A 50 2.93 2.66 22.91
N TYR A 51 1.89 2.52 22.08
CA TYR A 51 0.75 3.43 22.03
C TYR A 51 -0.56 2.66 22.11
N ASP A 52 -1.53 3.21 22.85
CA ASP A 52 -2.88 2.68 22.88
C ASP A 52 -3.52 2.81 21.48
N ALA A 53 -4.24 1.76 21.06
CA ALA A 53 -4.96 1.78 19.79
C ALA A 53 -5.94 2.96 19.70
N GLY A 54 -5.90 3.69 18.59
CA GLY A 54 -6.70 4.89 18.36
C GLY A 54 -6.06 6.20 18.84
N LEU A 55 -4.96 6.17 19.61
CA LEU A 55 -4.24 7.38 20.03
C LEU A 55 -3.58 8.08 18.84
N ILE A 56 -2.93 7.28 17.99
CA ILE A 56 -2.32 7.73 16.73
C ILE A 56 -2.89 6.87 15.60
N THR A 57 -3.56 7.49 14.64
CA THR A 57 -4.23 6.80 13.54
C THR A 57 -3.86 7.38 12.20
N TRP A 58 -3.63 6.50 11.22
CA TRP A 58 -3.33 6.83 9.83
C TRP A 58 -4.43 6.25 8.97
N THR A 59 -5.20 7.13 8.32
CA THR A 59 -6.31 6.74 7.44
C THR A 59 -5.90 6.96 5.99
N PHE A 60 -5.55 5.88 5.31
CA PHE A 60 -5.17 5.90 3.90
C PHE A 60 -6.40 5.86 2.99
N ASN A 61 -6.39 6.73 1.98
CA ASN A 61 -7.29 6.70 0.85
C ASN A 61 -6.48 6.45 -0.44
N THR A 62 -6.60 5.25 -0.98
CA THR A 62 -5.87 4.84 -2.21
C THR A 62 -6.44 5.43 -3.49
N GLU A 63 -7.67 5.96 -3.48
CA GLU A 63 -8.26 6.62 -4.65
C GLU A 63 -7.71 8.04 -4.81
N THR A 64 -7.40 8.72 -3.71
CA THR A 64 -6.88 10.10 -3.71
C THR A 64 -5.38 10.18 -3.44
N SER A 65 -4.73 9.06 -3.12
CA SER A 65 -3.33 8.99 -2.66
C SER A 65 -3.04 9.93 -1.48
N GLN A 66 -3.97 9.96 -0.52
CA GLN A 66 -3.84 10.79 0.70
C GLN A 66 -3.93 9.95 1.96
N VAL A 67 -3.14 10.33 2.97
CA VAL A 67 -3.23 9.80 4.32
C VAL A 67 -3.64 10.92 5.26
N ILE A 68 -4.68 10.68 6.05
CA ILE A 68 -5.11 11.56 7.13
C ILE A 68 -4.55 10.99 8.42
N VAL A 69 -3.68 11.75 9.08
CA VAL A 69 -3.07 11.40 10.35
C VAL A 69 -3.78 12.14 11.47
N SER A 70 -4.21 11.40 12.49
CA SER A 70 -4.65 11.95 13.77
C SER A 70 -3.72 11.42 14.84
N ASN A 71 -2.78 12.27 15.28
CA ASN A 71 -1.89 12.01 16.40
C ASN A 71 -2.34 12.85 17.60
N LEU A 72 -2.89 12.18 18.62
CA LEU A 72 -3.36 12.77 19.87
C LEU A 72 -2.37 12.57 21.04
N ASN A 73 -1.19 12.01 20.77
CA ASN A 73 -0.15 11.87 21.77
C ASN A 73 0.35 13.25 22.21
N VAL A 74 0.41 13.46 23.52
CA VAL A 74 0.88 14.73 24.13
C VAL A 74 2.18 14.54 24.92
N GLU A 75 2.65 13.30 25.03
CA GLU A 75 3.89 12.98 25.72
C GLU A 75 5.10 13.43 24.90
N PHE A 76 6.14 13.89 25.59
CA PHE A 76 7.38 14.28 24.93
C PHE A 76 8.21 13.02 24.62
N VAL A 77 8.09 12.53 23.39
CA VAL A 77 8.81 11.37 22.87
C VAL A 77 9.78 11.79 21.76
N VAL A 78 10.74 10.93 21.44
CA VAL A 78 11.72 11.22 20.37
C VAL A 78 11.03 11.18 19.01
N PHE A 79 10.13 10.21 18.80
CA PHE A 79 9.38 10.05 17.57
C PHE A 79 8.15 9.15 17.77
N ASP A 80 7.00 9.60 17.29
CA ASP A 80 5.72 8.88 17.31
C ASP A 80 5.03 8.89 15.94
N GLY A 81 5.80 9.10 14.87
CA GLY A 81 5.28 9.18 13.50
C GLY A 81 5.05 10.62 13.03
N LEU A 82 4.03 10.78 12.18
CA LEU A 82 3.65 12.07 11.60
C LEU A 82 2.74 12.84 12.57
N ALA A 83 2.81 14.17 12.51
CA ALA A 83 1.88 15.04 13.21
C ALA A 83 0.46 14.93 12.64
N THR A 84 -0.54 15.43 13.38
CA THR A 84 -1.91 15.51 12.88
C THR A 84 -1.97 16.36 11.61
N GLY A 85 -2.55 15.83 10.54
CA GLY A 85 -2.61 16.49 9.23
C GLY A 85 -3.12 15.60 8.11
N THR A 86 -3.15 16.16 6.90
CA THR A 86 -3.40 15.42 5.66
C THR A 86 -2.17 15.52 4.79
N TYR A 87 -1.69 14.39 4.32
CA TYR A 87 -0.47 14.28 3.52
C TYR A 87 -0.77 13.54 2.23
N ASP A 88 -0.18 14.01 1.13
CA ASP A 88 -0.11 13.24 -0.10
C ASP A 88 0.97 12.16 0.08
N TYR A 89 0.73 10.98 -0.50
CA TYR A 89 1.72 9.90 -0.50
C TYR A 89 1.88 9.28 -1.88
N VAL A 90 3.02 8.63 -2.08
CA VAL A 90 3.33 7.85 -3.29
C VAL A 90 3.60 6.41 -2.89
N LEU A 91 3.02 5.49 -3.64
CA LEU A 91 3.35 4.07 -3.57
C LEU A 91 4.18 3.71 -4.80
N ASP A 92 5.39 3.23 -4.54
CA ASP A 92 6.25 2.64 -5.55
C ASP A 92 6.42 1.15 -5.28
N SER A 93 6.73 0.39 -6.33
CA SER A 93 6.97 -1.06 -6.21
C SER A 93 8.17 -1.43 -7.06
N THR A 94 9.27 -1.81 -6.40
CA THR A 94 10.54 -2.13 -7.05
C THR A 94 11.07 -3.44 -6.48
N ASN A 95 11.38 -4.41 -7.35
CA ASN A 95 11.94 -5.72 -6.95
C ASN A 95 11.10 -6.42 -5.87
N ASP A 96 9.77 -6.46 -6.03
CA ASP A 96 8.81 -7.06 -5.09
C ASP A 96 8.73 -6.40 -3.70
N ILE A 97 9.39 -5.26 -3.50
CA ILE A 97 9.25 -4.42 -2.32
C ILE A 97 8.32 -3.26 -2.66
N GLN A 98 7.27 -3.10 -1.86
CA GLN A 98 6.40 -1.93 -1.94
C GLN A 98 6.89 -0.86 -0.96
N THR A 99 7.01 0.38 -1.42
CA THR A 99 7.52 1.50 -0.63
C THR A 99 6.48 2.62 -0.58
N LEU A 100 6.22 3.13 0.62
CA LEU A 100 5.40 4.30 0.89
C LEU A 100 6.33 5.51 1.06
N THR A 101 6.15 6.53 0.22
CA THR A 101 6.76 7.84 0.44
C THR A 101 5.70 8.83 0.87
N VAL A 102 5.86 9.44 2.04
CA VAL A 102 4.98 10.49 2.58
C VAL A 102 5.84 11.58 3.19
N GLU A 103 5.66 12.83 2.75
CA GLU A 103 6.57 13.94 3.07
C GLU A 103 8.04 13.59 2.77
N ASN A 104 8.87 13.48 3.80
CA ASN A 104 10.29 13.14 3.71
C ASN A 104 10.59 11.72 4.24
N LEU A 105 9.56 10.92 4.52
CA LEU A 105 9.68 9.54 4.97
C LEU A 105 9.49 8.59 3.79
N THR A 106 10.47 7.73 3.55
CA THR A 106 10.34 6.58 2.65
C THR A 106 10.38 5.32 3.49
N LEU A 107 9.34 4.50 3.39
CA LEU A 107 9.08 3.38 4.27
C LEU A 107 8.78 2.12 3.45
N ASP A 108 9.48 1.03 3.72
CA ASP A 108 9.16 -0.27 3.14
C ASP A 108 7.90 -0.84 3.81
N ILE A 109 6.96 -1.31 3.00
CA ILE A 109 5.66 -1.80 3.46
C ILE A 109 5.70 -3.31 3.61
N THR A 110 5.32 -3.79 4.79
CA THR A 110 4.99 -5.20 5.01
C THR A 110 3.61 -5.31 5.64
N THR A 111 2.69 -6.03 5.00
CA THR A 111 1.33 -6.27 5.52
C THR A 111 1.14 -7.74 5.88
N PHE A 112 0.56 -8.01 7.06
CA PHE A 112 0.21 -9.36 7.50
C PHE A 112 -1.31 -9.51 7.60
N GLU A 113 -1.87 -10.42 6.80
CA GLU A 113 -3.28 -10.87 6.85
C GLU A 113 -4.34 -9.75 6.95
N ASN A 114 -4.08 -8.54 6.43
CA ASN A 114 -4.93 -7.35 6.57
C ASN A 114 -5.13 -6.82 8.01
N LEU A 115 -4.42 -7.34 9.00
CA LEU A 115 -4.59 -6.97 10.41
C LEU A 115 -3.44 -6.13 10.94
N GLN A 116 -2.25 -6.31 10.40
CA GLN A 116 -1.06 -5.59 10.79
C GLN A 116 -0.35 -4.99 9.58
N LEU A 117 0.07 -3.75 9.73
CA LEU A 117 0.89 -3.00 8.80
C LEU A 117 2.19 -2.64 9.50
N ILE A 118 3.31 -2.99 8.88
CA ILE A 118 4.65 -2.61 9.31
C ILE A 118 5.24 -1.68 8.26
N LEU A 119 5.72 -0.52 8.72
CA LEU A 119 6.42 0.46 7.90
C LEU A 119 7.86 0.59 8.41
N ASP A 120 8.83 0.26 7.58
CA ASP A 120 10.25 0.24 7.93
C ASP A 120 11.02 1.36 7.22
N GLU A 121 11.57 2.31 7.97
CA GLU A 121 12.44 3.40 7.47
C GLU A 121 13.89 2.93 7.23
N GLY A 122 14.17 1.64 7.42
CA GLY A 122 15.50 1.05 7.39
C GLY A 122 16.07 0.85 8.78
N ILE A 123 15.40 0.08 9.64
CA ILE A 123 15.85 -0.24 11.00
C ILE A 123 17.25 -0.85 11.04
N ALA A 124 17.65 -1.58 9.99
CA ALA A 124 19.01 -2.13 9.85
C ALA A 124 20.10 -1.05 9.63
N ALA A 125 19.70 0.18 9.32
CA ALA A 125 20.54 1.35 9.12
C ALA A 125 20.16 2.51 10.06
N ASP A 126 19.75 2.17 11.29
CA ASP A 126 19.39 3.12 12.36
C ASP A 126 18.13 3.97 12.10
N GLY A 127 17.24 3.49 11.21
CA GLY A 127 15.89 4.02 11.00
C GLY A 127 14.89 3.59 12.09
N PHE A 128 13.63 4.00 11.90
CA PHE A 128 12.50 3.57 12.71
C PHE A 128 11.71 2.44 12.05
N LEU A 129 11.07 1.62 12.89
CA LEU A 129 10.06 0.63 12.53
C LEU A 129 8.75 1.02 13.19
N LEU A 130 7.71 1.25 12.39
CA LEU A 130 6.38 1.60 12.87
C LEU A 130 5.46 0.40 12.67
N THR A 131 4.82 -0.04 13.76
CA THR A 131 3.87 -1.16 13.74
C THR A 131 2.46 -0.64 13.98
N PHE A 132 1.55 -1.00 13.07
CA PHE A 132 0.15 -0.61 13.14
C PHE A 132 -0.77 -1.81 13.16
N ASN A 133 -1.91 -1.67 13.82
CA ASN A 133 -3.00 -2.64 13.81
C ASN A 133 -4.30 -2.00 13.30
N LYS A 134 -5.16 -2.83 12.70
CA LYS A 134 -6.48 -2.42 12.21
C LYS A 134 -7.57 -2.46 13.28
#